data_AF-A0A8T4ZTN4-F1
#
_entry.id   AF-A0A8T4ZTN4-F1
#
_cell.length_a   1.000
_cell.length_b   1.000
_cell.length_c   1.000
_cell.angle_alpha   90.00
_cell.angle_beta   90.00
_cell.angle_gamma   90.00
#
_symmetry.space_group_name_H-M   'P 1'
#
loop_
_entity.id
_entity.type
_entity.pdbx_description
1 polymer ?
#
loop_
_entity_poly.entity_id
_entity_poly.type
_entity_poly.pdbx_seq_one_letter_code
_entity_poly.pdbx_strand_id
1 'polypeptide(L)'
;MIWNHIHLDKTVLKTKDEVSLWRTERGIVEVTKDTLAIPVNSGDKRRGYVFHGKGKLLLDAIVETEEGAIGKSVEKALDEPFLVLGNAEDTAQHLVSADEKDLKNVGYGNLDEFASKAEGLLEKFANGRRMHFGHCSTPSYGLFFAFPNKAGRLDFLAVKDLKVFYKAADMMFMSNGRKALLKSPEHVILAHHSGLCIIDH
;
A
#
# COMPACT_ATOMS: atom_id res chain seq x y z
N MET A 1 16.70 0.60 15.99
CA MET A 1 15.55 1.36 16.54
C MET A 1 15.34 2.61 15.69
N ILE A 2 14.58 2.52 14.58
CA ILE A 2 14.49 3.60 13.56
C ILE A 2 13.05 4.10 13.35
N TRP A 3 12.07 3.53 14.06
CA TRP A 3 10.67 3.94 14.00
C TRP A 3 10.29 5.05 15.00
N ASN A 4 11.21 5.49 15.87
CA ASN A 4 10.92 6.40 16.98
C ASN A 4 10.59 7.85 16.57
N HIS A 5 10.46 8.15 15.27
CA HIS A 5 10.23 9.51 14.78
C HIS A 5 9.15 9.61 13.69
N ILE A 6 8.40 8.54 13.41
CA ILE A 6 7.28 8.63 12.47
C ILE A 6 6.08 9.25 13.16
N HIS A 7 5.56 10.32 12.57
CA HIS A 7 4.40 11.04 13.08
C HIS A 7 3.56 11.58 11.92
N LEU A 8 2.31 11.88 12.20
CA LEU A 8 1.46 12.60 11.27
C LEU A 8 1.74 14.11 11.34
N ASP A 9 1.63 14.75 10.18
CA ASP A 9 1.50 16.19 10.10
C ASP A 9 0.11 16.62 10.62
N LYS A 10 -0.04 17.90 10.96
CA LYS A 10 -1.32 18.49 11.41
C LYS A 10 -2.15 19.01 10.24
N THR A 11 -1.63 18.91 9.02
CA THR A 11 -2.31 19.38 7.81
C THR A 11 -3.07 18.25 7.13
N VAL A 12 -4.31 18.53 6.74
CA VAL A 12 -5.09 17.62 5.89
C VAL A 12 -5.10 18.18 4.47
N LEU A 13 -4.78 17.30 3.53
CA LEU A 13 -4.77 17.56 2.11
C LEU A 13 -5.84 16.72 1.43
N LYS A 14 -6.11 16.99 0.16
CA LYS A 14 -6.92 16.15 -0.71
C LYS A 14 -6.35 16.07 -2.12
N THR A 15 -6.68 15.01 -2.83
CA THR A 15 -6.34 14.87 -4.25
C THR A 15 -7.16 15.83 -5.11
N LYS A 16 -6.47 16.58 -5.97
CA LYS A 16 -7.12 17.53 -6.90
C LYS A 16 -7.82 16.84 -8.09
N ASP A 17 -7.29 15.69 -8.48
CA ASP A 17 -7.71 14.83 -9.61
C ASP A 17 -7.62 13.35 -9.19
N GLU A 18 -7.98 12.43 -10.09
CA GLU A 18 -7.63 11.00 -9.92
C GLU A 18 -6.11 10.83 -9.95
N VAL A 19 -5.56 10.05 -9.03
CA VAL A 19 -4.12 9.84 -8.88
C VAL A 19 -3.81 8.36 -8.87
N SER A 20 -2.96 7.95 -9.82
CA SER A 20 -2.32 6.64 -9.80
C SER A 20 -1.10 6.69 -8.89
N LEU A 21 -1.24 6.22 -7.65
CA LEU A 21 -0.16 6.14 -6.66
C LEU A 21 0.91 5.11 -7.05
N TRP A 22 0.51 4.10 -7.83
CA TRP A 22 1.40 3.12 -8.44
C TRP A 22 0.70 2.49 -9.65
N ARG A 23 1.41 2.31 -10.76
CA ARG A 23 0.91 1.59 -11.95
C ARG A 23 2.05 0.88 -12.66
N THR A 24 1.86 -0.40 -12.94
CA THR A 24 2.72 -1.25 -13.77
C THR A 24 1.85 -2.24 -14.55
N GLU A 25 2.47 -3.07 -15.39
CA GLU A 25 1.78 -4.20 -16.04
C GLU A 25 1.17 -5.18 -15.03
N ARG A 26 1.75 -5.29 -13.82
CA ARG A 26 1.28 -6.21 -12.78
C ARG A 26 0.17 -5.66 -11.90
N GLY A 27 -0.08 -4.36 -11.93
CA GLY A 27 -1.11 -3.82 -11.06
C GLY A 27 -1.07 -2.32 -10.91
N ILE A 28 -2.04 -1.85 -10.14
CA ILE A 28 -2.34 -0.45 -9.98
C ILE A 28 -2.92 -0.18 -8.60
N VAL A 29 -2.49 0.92 -7.99
CA VAL A 29 -3.14 1.54 -6.84
C VAL A 29 -3.55 2.95 -7.26
N GLU A 30 -4.85 3.20 -7.22
CA GLU A 30 -5.46 4.47 -7.63
C GLU A 30 -6.37 5.01 -6.53
N VAL A 31 -6.39 6.34 -6.42
CA VAL A 31 -7.33 7.08 -5.58
C VAL A 31 -8.07 8.10 -6.43
N THR A 32 -9.35 8.30 -6.17
CA THR A 32 -10.15 9.28 -6.90
C THR A 32 -9.83 10.69 -6.44
N LYS A 33 -10.34 11.68 -7.18
CA LYS A 33 -10.43 13.06 -6.72
C LYS A 33 -11.11 13.17 -5.34
N ASP A 34 -10.72 14.18 -4.57
CA ASP A 34 -11.21 14.51 -3.23
C ASP A 34 -10.90 13.44 -2.17
N THR A 35 -9.97 12.52 -2.45
CA THR A 35 -9.43 11.59 -1.45
C THR A 35 -8.56 12.38 -0.48
N LEU A 36 -8.87 12.31 0.81
CA LEU A 36 -8.12 12.97 1.86
C LEU A 36 -6.75 12.31 2.07
N ALA A 37 -5.77 13.11 2.46
CA ALA A 37 -4.43 12.67 2.77
C ALA A 37 -3.86 13.42 3.98
N ILE A 38 -3.24 12.71 4.92
CA ILE A 38 -2.43 13.30 5.99
C ILE A 38 -0.97 12.93 5.74
N PRO A 39 -0.04 13.89 5.63
CA PRO A 39 1.37 13.60 5.48
C PRO A 39 1.92 12.79 6.66
N VAL A 40 2.77 11.82 6.34
CA VAL A 40 3.53 11.01 7.30
C VAL A 40 4.99 11.46 7.23
N ASN A 41 5.51 11.97 8.34
CA ASN A 41 6.85 12.52 8.45
C ASN A 41 7.75 11.61 9.29
N SER A 42 9.06 11.63 9.02
CA SER A 42 10.09 11.01 9.85
C SER A 42 11.18 12.04 10.11
N GLY A 43 11.19 12.63 11.31
CA GLY A 43 11.88 13.91 11.53
C GLY A 43 11.30 14.98 10.59
N ASP A 44 12.15 15.82 10.01
CA ASP A 44 11.71 16.91 9.11
C ASP A 44 11.43 16.46 7.67
N LYS A 45 11.54 15.16 7.38
CA LYS A 45 11.35 14.64 6.03
C LYS A 45 10.00 13.94 5.89
N ARG A 46 9.21 14.39 4.92
CA ARG A 46 8.00 13.69 4.48
C ARG A 46 8.35 12.35 3.86
N ARG A 47 7.69 11.29 4.33
CA ARG A 47 7.91 9.90 3.92
C ARG A 47 6.75 9.31 3.14
N GLY A 48 5.57 9.89 3.25
CA GLY A 48 4.39 9.42 2.55
C GLY A 48 3.14 10.05 3.12
N TYR A 49 2.02 9.34 3.04
CA TYR A 49 0.71 9.82 3.45
C TYR A 49 -0.16 8.68 3.95
N VAL A 50 -1.09 8.99 4.86
CA VAL A 50 -2.28 8.17 5.08
C VAL A 50 -3.40 8.74 4.22
N PHE A 51 -4.00 7.91 3.36
CA PHE A 51 -5.11 8.29 2.50
C PHE A 51 -6.44 7.76 3.01
N HIS A 52 -7.53 8.50 2.81
CA HIS A 52 -8.89 8.00 2.96
C HIS A 52 -9.85 8.69 1.98
N GLY A 53 -10.63 7.89 1.25
CA GLY A 53 -11.56 8.33 0.22
C GLY A 53 -11.99 7.13 -0.59
N LYS A 54 -12.15 7.28 -1.91
CA LYS A 54 -12.40 6.15 -2.81
C LYS A 54 -11.15 5.82 -3.60
N GLY A 55 -10.90 4.55 -3.79
CA GLY A 55 -9.80 4.07 -4.62
C GLY A 55 -9.91 2.59 -4.90
N LYS A 56 -8.89 2.04 -5.54
CA LYS A 56 -8.78 0.61 -5.82
C LYS A 56 -7.33 0.16 -5.84
N LEU A 57 -7.14 -1.09 -5.45
CA LEU A 57 -5.96 -1.90 -5.75
C LEU A 57 -6.41 -2.99 -6.72
N LEU A 58 -5.73 -3.07 -7.86
CA LEU A 58 -5.78 -4.24 -8.74
C LEU A 58 -4.36 -4.80 -8.84
N LEU A 59 -4.19 -6.10 -8.64
CA LEU A 59 -2.91 -6.77 -8.77
C LEU A 59 -3.12 -8.10 -9.47
N ASP A 60 -2.43 -8.27 -10.59
CA ASP A 60 -2.28 -9.54 -11.27
C ASP A 60 -1.29 -10.42 -10.49
N ALA A 61 -1.85 -11.30 -9.66
CA ALA A 61 -1.13 -12.34 -8.93
C ALA A 61 -1.31 -13.72 -9.59
N ILE A 62 -1.61 -13.74 -10.89
CA ILE A 62 -1.69 -14.96 -11.69
C ILE A 62 -0.29 -15.31 -12.21
N VAL A 63 0.07 -16.57 -12.05
CA VAL A 63 1.32 -17.16 -12.51
C VAL A 63 1.01 -18.08 -13.68
N GLU A 64 1.42 -17.66 -14.88
CA GLU A 64 1.32 -18.47 -16.10
C GLU A 64 2.37 -19.58 -16.13
N THR A 65 1.97 -20.74 -16.60
CA THR A 65 2.76 -21.97 -16.69
C THR A 65 2.48 -22.67 -18.02
N GLU A 66 3.30 -23.66 -18.38
CA GLU A 66 3.07 -24.47 -19.59
C GLU A 66 1.78 -25.32 -19.50
N GLU A 67 1.32 -25.62 -18.28
CA GLU A 67 0.15 -26.45 -18.01
C GLU A 67 -1.13 -25.62 -17.75
N GLY A 68 -1.01 -24.29 -17.67
CA GLY A 68 -2.13 -23.40 -17.40
C GLY A 68 -1.73 -22.17 -16.60
N ALA A 69 -2.68 -21.53 -15.94
CA ALA A 69 -2.43 -20.36 -15.10
C ALA A 69 -2.95 -20.62 -13.69
N ILE A 70 -2.13 -20.32 -12.67
CA ILE A 70 -2.49 -20.54 -11.27
C ILE A 70 -2.40 -19.25 -10.49
N GLY A 71 -3.38 -19.01 -9.62
CA GLY A 71 -3.52 -17.81 -8.82
C GLY A 71 -4.82 -17.09 -9.09
N LYS A 72 -4.98 -15.93 -8.47
CA LYS A 72 -6.17 -15.07 -8.63
C LYS A 72 -5.72 -13.62 -8.63
N SER A 73 -6.37 -12.80 -9.44
CA SER A 73 -6.23 -11.36 -9.33
C SER A 73 -6.68 -10.89 -7.95
N VAL A 74 -5.96 -9.93 -7.39
CA VAL A 74 -6.35 -9.24 -6.17
C VAL A 74 -7.03 -7.96 -6.58
N GLU A 75 -8.32 -7.86 -6.25
CA GLU A 75 -9.12 -6.65 -6.46
C GLU A 75 -9.66 -6.18 -5.11
N LYS A 76 -9.37 -4.92 -4.77
CA LYS A 76 -9.77 -4.34 -3.49
C LYS A 76 -10.22 -2.91 -3.67
N ALA A 77 -11.45 -2.62 -3.25
CA ALA A 77 -11.87 -1.24 -3.04
C ALA A 77 -11.09 -0.64 -1.87
N LEU A 78 -10.60 0.59 -2.05
CA LEU A 78 -9.91 1.34 -1.01
C LEU A 78 -10.87 2.41 -0.50
N ASP A 79 -11.76 1.98 0.40
CA ASP A 79 -12.77 2.79 1.07
C ASP A 79 -12.44 3.05 2.56
N GLU A 80 -11.43 2.37 3.09
CA GLU A 80 -10.90 2.56 4.44
C GLU A 80 -9.53 3.29 4.40
N PRO A 81 -9.13 3.98 5.49
CA PRO A 81 -7.82 4.61 5.57
C PRO A 81 -6.67 3.63 5.31
N PHE A 82 -5.73 3.99 4.45
CA PHE A 82 -4.56 3.15 4.14
C PHE A 82 -3.27 3.98 4.08
N LEU A 83 -2.14 3.32 4.35
CA LEU A 83 -0.83 3.97 4.43
C LEU A 83 -0.10 3.81 3.10
N VAL A 84 0.54 4.88 2.65
CA VAL A 84 1.50 4.87 1.55
C VAL A 84 2.79 5.51 2.00
N LEU A 85 3.91 4.82 1.81
CA LEU A 85 5.25 5.32 2.05
C LEU A 85 6.07 5.21 0.77
N GLY A 86 6.98 6.17 0.59
CA GLY A 86 7.69 6.36 -0.67
C GLY A 86 6.99 7.36 -1.57
N ASN A 87 7.75 7.88 -2.53
CA ASN A 87 7.31 8.87 -3.51
C ASN A 87 6.48 10.06 -2.99
N ALA A 88 6.87 10.58 -1.82
CA ALA A 88 6.11 11.64 -1.16
C ALA A 88 6.10 12.95 -1.98
N GLU A 89 7.16 13.20 -2.75
CA GLU A 89 7.36 14.40 -3.57
C GLU A 89 6.44 14.40 -4.80
N ASP A 90 6.42 13.33 -5.61
CA ASP A 90 5.50 13.26 -6.76
C ASP A 90 4.05 13.30 -6.29
N THR A 91 3.73 12.56 -5.22
CA THR A 91 2.38 12.54 -4.65
C THR A 91 1.95 13.94 -4.20
N ALA A 92 2.86 14.76 -3.63
CA ALA A 92 2.55 16.12 -3.18
C ALA A 92 2.03 17.02 -4.31
N GLN A 93 2.46 16.80 -5.55
CA GLN A 93 2.07 17.62 -6.71
C GLN A 93 0.58 17.48 -7.06
N HIS A 94 -0.05 16.41 -6.58
CA HIS A 94 -1.47 16.12 -6.80
C HIS A 94 -2.34 16.47 -5.61
N LEU A 95 -1.76 17.03 -4.55
CA LEU A 95 -2.45 17.35 -3.30
C LEU A 95 -2.65 18.86 -3.15
N VAL A 96 -3.81 19.23 -2.62
CA VAL A 96 -4.17 20.60 -2.23
C VAL A 96 -4.72 20.58 -0.81
N SER A 97 -4.77 21.72 -0.12
CA SER A 97 -5.37 21.78 1.22
C SER A 97 -6.83 21.33 1.19
N ALA A 98 -7.22 20.55 2.19
CA ALA A 98 -8.62 20.17 2.42
C ALA A 98 -9.27 21.13 3.43
N ASP A 99 -10.57 21.31 3.31
CA ASP A 99 -11.37 22.06 4.28
C ASP A 99 -12.28 21.13 5.12
N GLU A 100 -13.05 21.72 6.04
CA GLU A 100 -13.98 20.96 6.88
C GLU A 100 -15.10 20.26 6.09
N LYS A 101 -15.49 20.80 4.94
CA LYS A 101 -16.51 20.19 4.09
C LYS A 101 -15.97 18.92 3.45
N ASP A 102 -14.70 18.92 3.04
CA ASP A 102 -14.02 17.74 2.51
C ASP A 102 -13.96 16.60 3.54
N LEU A 103 -13.64 16.92 4.80
CA LEU A 103 -13.68 15.97 5.92
C LEU A 103 -15.06 15.33 6.08
N LYS A 104 -16.12 16.16 6.09
CA LYS A 104 -17.51 15.71 6.22
C LYS A 104 -17.96 14.84 5.05
N ASN A 105 -17.52 15.14 3.83
CA ASN A 105 -17.87 14.35 2.64
C ASN A 105 -17.34 12.91 2.71
N VAL A 106 -16.21 12.69 3.38
CA VAL A 106 -15.61 11.36 3.62
C VAL A 106 -16.14 10.72 4.92
N GLY A 107 -16.96 11.44 5.69
CA GLY A 107 -17.63 10.93 6.89
C GLY A 107 -16.92 11.25 8.21
N TYR A 108 -16.01 12.23 8.22
CA TYR A 108 -15.38 12.71 9.45
C TYR A 108 -16.06 13.97 9.97
N GLY A 109 -16.25 14.06 11.29
CA GLY A 109 -16.78 15.25 11.94
C GLY A 109 -15.79 16.42 11.96
N ASN A 110 -14.50 16.12 12.12
CA ASN A 110 -13.42 17.10 12.20
C ASN A 110 -12.05 16.46 11.87
N LEU A 111 -11.00 17.28 11.93
CA LEU A 111 -9.62 16.87 11.67
C LEU A 111 -9.13 15.84 12.71
N ASP A 112 -9.44 16.01 13.99
CA ASP A 112 -8.97 15.14 15.06
C ASP A 112 -9.49 13.70 14.91
N GLU A 113 -10.71 13.54 14.40
CA GLU A 113 -11.27 12.22 14.11
C GLU A 113 -10.50 11.51 12.99
N PHE A 114 -10.16 12.23 11.91
CA PHE A 114 -9.36 11.67 10.83
C PHE A 114 -7.93 11.36 11.30
N ALA A 115 -7.30 12.30 12.02
CA ALA A 115 -5.98 12.13 12.58
C ALA A 115 -5.93 10.91 13.51
N SER A 116 -6.90 10.74 14.40
CA SER A 116 -6.98 9.58 15.30
C SER A 116 -7.08 8.24 14.55
N LYS A 117 -7.87 8.17 13.47
CA LYS A 117 -7.93 6.96 12.62
C LYS A 117 -6.60 6.69 11.92
N ALA A 118 -5.95 7.74 11.40
CA ALA A 118 -4.65 7.64 10.74
C ALA A 118 -3.53 7.24 11.72
N GLU A 119 -3.55 7.74 12.95
CA GLU A 119 -2.64 7.35 14.03
C GLU A 119 -2.83 5.88 14.40
N GLY A 120 -4.06 5.43 14.60
CA GLY A 120 -4.35 4.02 14.87
C GLY A 120 -3.87 3.09 13.75
N LEU A 121 -3.90 3.54 12.49
CA LEU A 121 -3.32 2.80 11.36
C LEU A 121 -1.78 2.76 11.44
N LEU A 122 -1.13 3.88 11.70
CA LEU A 122 0.32 3.95 11.87
C LEU A 122 0.79 3.09 13.04
N GLU A 123 0.06 3.10 14.15
CA GLU A 123 0.34 2.25 15.31
C GLU A 123 0.20 0.76 14.96
N LYS A 124 -0.87 0.36 14.27
CA LYS A 124 -1.03 -1.03 13.80
C LYS A 124 0.13 -1.44 12.89
N PHE A 125 0.55 -0.54 12.02
CA PHE A 125 1.68 -0.76 11.13
C PHE A 125 3.00 -0.92 11.90
N ALA A 126 3.26 -0.06 12.87
CA ALA A 126 4.46 -0.14 13.73
C ALA A 126 4.45 -1.36 14.66
N ASN A 127 3.29 -1.70 15.23
CA ASN A 127 3.09 -2.78 16.19
C ASN A 127 3.02 -4.17 15.53
N GLY A 128 2.91 -4.27 14.20
CA GLY A 128 3.01 -5.51 13.45
C GLY A 128 4.35 -6.26 13.56
N ARG A 129 5.33 -5.70 14.32
CA ARG A 129 6.63 -6.24 14.80
C ARG A 129 7.44 -7.14 13.84
N ARG A 130 8.68 -6.70 13.61
CA ARG A 130 9.84 -7.34 12.91
C ARG A 130 10.03 -7.05 11.42
N MET A 131 9.36 -6.07 10.82
CA MET A 131 9.94 -5.49 9.61
C MET A 131 11.09 -4.56 10.03
N HIS A 132 12.32 -5.08 9.97
CA HIS A 132 13.54 -4.27 10.05
C HIS A 132 13.63 -3.36 8.81
N PHE A 133 12.74 -2.39 8.69
CA PHE A 133 12.88 -1.24 7.79
C PHE A 133 13.95 -0.28 8.30
N GLY A 134 15.08 -0.83 8.76
CA GLY A 134 16.18 -0.11 9.38
C GLY A 134 16.84 0.90 8.44
N HIS A 135 16.41 1.03 7.18
CA HIS A 135 16.99 1.97 6.24
C HIS A 135 16.00 2.62 5.27
N CYS A 136 14.68 2.68 5.51
CA CYS A 136 13.75 3.49 4.69
C CYS A 136 14.05 5.01 4.70
N SER A 137 15.17 5.42 5.29
CA SER A 137 15.72 6.76 5.37
C SER A 137 16.26 7.30 4.05
N THR A 138 16.64 6.46 3.07
CA THR A 138 17.17 6.94 1.78
C THR A 138 16.09 6.95 0.65
N PRO A 139 16.24 7.77 -0.40
CA PRO A 139 15.25 7.89 -1.49
C PRO A 139 15.04 6.63 -2.36
N SER A 140 15.80 5.54 -2.15
CA SER A 140 15.89 4.43 -3.10
C SER A 140 15.08 3.18 -2.71
N TYR A 141 14.12 3.27 -1.80
CA TYR A 141 13.44 2.10 -1.22
C TYR A 141 12.12 1.67 -1.87
N GLY A 142 11.69 2.33 -2.95
CA GLY A 142 10.46 1.99 -3.65
C GLY A 142 9.21 2.51 -2.94
N LEU A 143 8.04 2.00 -3.30
CA LEU A 143 6.76 2.32 -2.66
C LEU A 143 6.32 1.18 -1.74
N PHE A 144 5.67 1.54 -0.65
CA PHE A 144 5.10 0.60 0.30
C PHE A 144 3.68 1.03 0.64
N PHE A 145 2.76 0.07 0.66
CA PHE A 145 1.37 0.27 1.00
C PHE A 145 0.97 -0.67 2.13
N ALA A 146 0.16 -0.19 3.06
CA ALA A 146 -0.49 -1.01 4.07
C ALA A 146 -2.00 -0.75 4.07
N PHE A 147 -2.77 -1.81 3.82
CA PHE A 147 -4.22 -1.75 3.68
C PHE A 147 -4.89 -2.51 4.82
N PRO A 148 -5.82 -1.90 5.57
CA PRO A 148 -6.67 -2.66 6.49
C PRO A 148 -7.43 -3.77 5.78
N ASN A 149 -7.61 -4.91 6.42
CA ASN A 149 -8.45 -6.00 5.94
C ASN A 149 -9.58 -6.30 6.93
N LYS A 150 -10.57 -7.09 6.47
CA LYS A 150 -11.76 -7.42 7.24
C LYS A 150 -11.47 -8.17 8.56
N ALA A 151 -10.30 -8.78 8.68
CA ALA A 151 -9.84 -9.45 9.90
C ALA A 151 -9.16 -8.49 10.90
N GLY A 152 -9.19 -7.18 10.64
CA GLY A 152 -8.53 -6.17 11.47
C GLY A 152 -6.99 -6.18 11.37
N ARG A 153 -6.43 -6.88 10.39
CA ARG A 153 -4.99 -6.95 10.10
C ARG A 153 -4.65 -6.05 8.91
N LEU A 154 -3.36 -5.96 8.58
CA LEU A 154 -2.87 -5.24 7.41
C LEU A 154 -2.44 -6.21 6.31
N ASP A 155 -2.90 -5.95 5.10
CA ASP A 155 -2.30 -6.47 3.87
C ASP A 155 -1.20 -5.50 3.43
N PHE A 156 -0.11 -6.01 2.91
CA PHE A 156 1.05 -5.21 2.50
C PHE A 156 1.32 -5.35 1.02
N LEU A 157 1.65 -4.24 0.37
CA LEU A 157 2.20 -4.20 -0.98
C LEU A 157 3.52 -3.42 -0.94
N ALA A 158 4.61 -4.01 -1.41
CA ALA A 158 5.89 -3.34 -1.56
C ALA A 158 6.34 -3.45 -3.01
N VAL A 159 6.74 -2.34 -3.61
CA VAL A 159 7.14 -2.29 -5.02
C VAL A 159 8.43 -1.51 -5.17
N LYS A 160 9.35 -2.05 -5.96
CA LYS A 160 10.62 -1.42 -6.29
C LYS A 160 11.06 -1.87 -7.67
N ASP A 161 11.17 -0.93 -8.61
CA ASP A 161 11.45 -1.24 -10.01
C ASP A 161 10.41 -2.24 -10.55
N LEU A 162 10.86 -3.39 -11.07
CA LEU A 162 10.00 -4.49 -11.54
C LEU A 162 9.62 -5.48 -10.43
N LYS A 163 10.05 -5.25 -9.18
CA LYS A 163 9.77 -6.14 -8.06
C LYS A 163 8.47 -5.74 -7.41
N VAL A 164 7.59 -6.72 -7.22
CA VAL A 164 6.31 -6.58 -6.52
C VAL A 164 6.27 -7.64 -5.43
N PHE A 165 5.90 -7.24 -4.22
CA PHE A 165 5.65 -8.15 -3.10
C PHE A 165 4.29 -7.80 -2.52
N TYR A 166 3.39 -8.76 -2.45
CA TYR A 166 2.09 -8.63 -1.82
C TYR A 166 1.91 -9.69 -0.75
N LYS A 167 1.39 -9.30 0.41
CA LYS A 167 1.07 -10.20 1.52
C LYS A 167 -0.31 -9.88 2.07
N ALA A 168 -1.22 -10.83 1.97
CA ALA A 168 -2.52 -10.83 2.65
C ALA A 168 -2.57 -11.94 3.71
N ALA A 169 -3.70 -12.16 4.37
CA ALA A 169 -3.84 -13.23 5.37
C ALA A 169 -3.61 -14.63 4.77
N ASP A 170 -4.20 -14.90 3.61
CA ASP A 170 -4.27 -16.18 2.90
C ASP A 170 -3.36 -16.23 1.66
N MET A 171 -2.54 -15.22 1.42
CA MET A 171 -1.73 -15.16 0.21
C MET A 171 -0.42 -14.42 0.45
N MET A 172 0.64 -14.89 -0.21
CA MET A 172 1.85 -14.12 -0.47
C MET A 172 2.17 -14.24 -1.96
N PHE A 173 2.33 -13.12 -2.64
CA PHE A 173 2.72 -13.05 -4.03
C PHE A 173 4.00 -12.23 -4.15
N MET A 174 4.94 -12.72 -4.93
CA MET A 174 6.16 -12.00 -5.26
C MET A 174 6.40 -12.10 -6.76
N SER A 175 6.79 -10.99 -7.37
CA SER A 175 7.20 -10.96 -8.77
C SER A 175 8.48 -10.15 -8.91
N ASN A 176 9.33 -10.55 -9.84
CA ASN A 176 10.50 -9.82 -10.29
C ASN A 176 10.67 -10.06 -11.79
N GLY A 177 9.96 -9.27 -12.59
CA GLY A 177 9.86 -9.46 -14.03
C GLY A 177 9.23 -10.81 -14.38
N ARG A 178 10.03 -11.72 -14.95
CA ARG A 178 9.59 -13.06 -15.38
C ARG A 178 9.64 -14.13 -14.28
N LYS A 179 10.04 -13.77 -13.06
CA LYS A 179 10.06 -14.68 -11.92
C LYS A 179 8.87 -14.36 -11.04
N ALA A 180 8.12 -15.38 -10.63
CA ALA A 180 7.03 -15.20 -9.69
C ALA A 180 7.03 -16.30 -8.62
N LEU A 181 6.61 -15.93 -7.42
CA LEU A 181 6.31 -16.85 -6.33
C LEU A 181 4.90 -16.55 -5.85
N LEU A 182 4.07 -17.58 -5.78
CA LEU A 182 2.76 -17.51 -5.18
C LEU A 182 2.70 -18.55 -4.06
N LYS A 183 2.33 -18.12 -2.86
CA LYS A 183 2.03 -18.99 -1.73
C LYS A 183 0.60 -18.74 -1.26
N SER A 184 -0.20 -19.78 -1.24
CA SER A 184 -1.52 -19.85 -0.62
C SER A 184 -1.51 -20.95 0.47
N PRO A 185 -2.62 -21.16 1.21
CA PRO A 185 -2.77 -22.33 2.08
C PRO A 185 -2.63 -23.66 1.36
N GLU A 186 -3.00 -23.71 0.07
CA GLU A 186 -3.10 -24.95 -0.72
C GLU A 186 -1.80 -25.24 -1.48
N HIS A 187 -1.13 -24.20 -1.97
CA HIS A 187 -0.03 -24.36 -2.92
C HIS A 187 1.12 -23.39 -2.65
N VAL A 188 2.34 -23.85 -2.92
CA VAL A 188 3.50 -22.99 -3.15
C VAL A 188 3.97 -23.17 -4.58
N ILE A 189 4.00 -22.07 -5.34
CA ILE A 189 4.31 -22.05 -6.76
C ILE A 189 5.49 -21.14 -6.98
N LEU A 190 6.50 -21.65 -7.67
CA LEU A 190 7.66 -20.90 -8.12
C LEU A 190 7.75 -21.00 -9.64
N ALA A 191 7.61 -19.86 -10.32
CA ALA A 191 7.78 -19.74 -11.75
C ALA A 191 9.09 -19.03 -12.10
N HIS A 192 9.85 -19.62 -13.02
CA HIS A 192 11.08 -19.09 -13.58
C HIS A 192 11.08 -19.28 -15.10
N HIS A 193 11.91 -18.52 -15.82
CA HIS A 193 12.01 -18.63 -17.29
C HIS A 193 12.38 -20.05 -17.80
N SER A 194 12.86 -20.92 -16.92
CA SER A 194 13.42 -22.24 -17.23
C SER A 194 12.64 -23.39 -16.60
N GLY A 195 11.47 -23.11 -16.02
CA GLY A 195 10.64 -24.15 -15.43
C GLY A 195 9.77 -23.68 -14.27
N LEU A 196 8.85 -24.56 -13.90
CA LEU A 196 7.87 -24.39 -12.85
C LEU A 196 8.15 -25.40 -11.74
N CYS A 197 7.95 -24.98 -10.49
CA CYS A 197 7.88 -25.88 -9.35
C CYS A 197 6.59 -25.59 -8.57
N ILE A 198 5.74 -26.60 -8.45
CA ILE A 198 4.54 -26.58 -7.61
C ILE A 198 4.79 -27.54 -6.44
N ILE A 199 4.55 -27.06 -5.23
CA ILE A 199 4.58 -27.87 -4.01
C ILE A 199 3.17 -27.79 -3.41
N ASP A 200 2.48 -28.92 -3.44
CA ASP A 200 1.17 -29.09 -2.82
C ASP A 200 1.33 -29.51 -1.36
N HIS A 201 0.44 -29.01 -0.50
CA HIS A 201 0.42 -29.31 0.93
C HIS A 201 -0.65 -30.34 1.31
#